data_AF-A0A1J7IZC0-F1
#
_entry.id   AF-A0A1J7IZC0-F1
#
_cell.length_a   1.000
_cell.length_b   1.000
_cell.length_c   1.000
_cell.angle_alpha   90.00
_cell.angle_beta   90.00
_cell.angle_gamma   90.00
#
_symmetry.space_group_name_H-M   'P 1'
#
loop_
_entity.id
_entity.type
_entity.pdbx_description
1 polymer ?
#
loop_
_entity_poly.entity_id
_entity_poly.type
_entity_poly.pdbx_seq_one_letter_code
_entity_poly.pdbx_strand_id
1 'polypeptide(L)'
;MSSCRRASPSTSATDGYTEDRAVVEIHRTIITEPNFIGNAIKLGSGDVDVLTSWKYPDRANPRSFDYTGNRLLHFAGTGSDEEMRRPPPGTKGQDDDALTMVHKNGNTSCLTVGRLNDIRSFSGAFSAPGDSRSAVVDGKRRVCGILTGGDEATDVSDITVVTSINFILKRLGEHGIKANILPTLANP
;
A
#
# COMPACT_ATOMS: atom_id res chain seq x y z
N MET A 1 32.09 -6.81 3.52
CA MET A 1 32.22 -5.41 3.05
C MET A 1 31.18 -5.20 1.97
N SER A 2 30.07 -4.50 2.26
CA SER A 2 29.08 -4.16 1.22
C SER A 2 29.59 -2.95 0.42
N SER A 3 29.65 -3.09 -0.91
CA SER A 3 30.01 -2.00 -1.80
C SER A 3 28.73 -1.29 -2.23
N CYS A 4 28.50 -0.11 -1.68
CA CYS A 4 27.44 0.79 -2.14
C CYS A 4 28.00 1.59 -3.32
N ARG A 5 27.59 1.25 -4.55
CA ARG A 5 27.92 2.07 -5.73
C ARG A 5 26.92 3.22 -5.81
N ARG A 6 27.43 4.44 -5.72
CA ARG A 6 26.67 5.68 -5.89
C ARG A 6 26.28 5.79 -7.37
N ALA A 7 24.99 5.86 -7.66
CA ALA A 7 24.51 6.14 -9.01
C ALA A 7 24.77 7.62 -9.34
N SER A 8 25.36 7.88 -10.51
CA SER A 8 25.53 9.23 -11.06
C SER A 8 24.18 9.75 -11.58
N PRO A 9 23.89 11.05 -11.49
CA PRO A 9 22.61 11.59 -11.93
C PRO A 9 22.53 11.52 -13.46
N SER A 10 21.53 10.80 -13.99
CA SER A 10 21.22 10.83 -15.41
C SER A 10 20.40 12.09 -15.70
N THR A 11 21.06 13.11 -16.25
CA THR A 11 20.42 14.32 -16.77
C THR A 11 19.62 13.99 -18.03
N SER A 12 18.30 13.83 -17.89
CA SER A 12 17.25 14.39 -18.77
C SER A 12 15.93 13.65 -18.54
N ALA A 13 15.18 14.02 -17.51
CA ALA A 13 13.76 13.69 -17.42
C ALA A 13 12.98 14.93 -17.87
N THR A 14 12.30 14.84 -19.01
CA THR A 14 11.42 15.87 -19.62
C THR A 14 10.18 16.21 -18.77
N ASP A 15 10.05 15.61 -17.60
CA ASP A 15 8.80 15.47 -16.88
C ASP A 15 8.81 16.29 -15.57
N GLY A 16 9.93 16.95 -15.25
CA GLY A 16 10.06 17.86 -14.11
C GLY A 16 10.22 17.19 -12.74
N TYR A 17 10.38 15.87 -12.67
CA TYR A 17 10.56 15.14 -11.40
C TYR A 17 12.00 14.65 -11.21
N THR A 18 12.52 14.80 -10.00
CA THR A 18 13.72 14.08 -9.53
C THR A 18 13.32 12.68 -9.09
N GLU A 19 13.83 11.65 -9.77
CA GLU A 19 13.58 10.25 -9.45
C GLU A 19 14.76 9.67 -8.66
N ASP A 20 14.56 9.47 -7.35
CA ASP A 20 15.53 8.80 -6.48
C ASP A 20 15.16 7.33 -6.30
N ARG A 21 15.93 6.43 -6.91
CA ARG A 21 15.75 4.97 -6.83
C ARG A 21 16.99 4.28 -6.30
N ALA A 22 16.77 3.23 -5.52
CA ALA A 22 17.80 2.30 -5.12
C ALA A 22 17.35 0.87 -5.40
N VAL A 23 18.24 0.07 -6.01
CA VAL A 23 18.11 -1.39 -6.05
C VAL A 23 19.09 -1.93 -5.02
N VAL A 24 18.58 -2.67 -4.05
CA VAL A 24 19.40 -3.27 -2.99
C VAL A 24 19.41 -4.77 -3.21
N GLU A 25 20.59 -5.31 -3.50
CA GLU A 25 20.80 -6.75 -3.52
C GLU A 25 21.05 -7.24 -2.09
N ILE A 26 20.28 -8.26 -1.69
CA ILE A 26 20.40 -8.89 -0.37
C ILE A 26 21.00 -10.27 -0.55
N HIS A 27 22.01 -10.59 0.25
CA HIS A 27 22.66 -11.90 0.20
C HIS A 27 21.66 -13.01 0.55
N ARG A 28 21.66 -14.11 -0.21
CA ARG A 28 20.68 -15.22 -0.08
C ARG A 28 20.65 -15.89 1.30
N THR A 29 21.68 -15.69 2.12
CA THR A 29 21.74 -16.22 3.49
C THR A 29 20.98 -15.37 4.50
N ILE A 30 20.59 -14.15 4.13
CA ILE A 30 19.85 -13.22 5.00
C ILE A 30 18.35 -13.50 4.93
N ILE A 31 17.84 -13.86 3.74
CA ILE A 31 16.45 -14.23 3.50
C ILE A 31 16.41 -15.72 3.12
N THR A 32 15.89 -16.54 4.03
CA THR A 32 15.76 -18.00 3.93
C THR A 32 14.29 -18.41 4.00
N GLU A 33 13.96 -19.62 3.53
CA GLU A 33 12.59 -20.16 3.64
C GLU A 33 11.90 -19.97 4.99
N PRO A 34 12.54 -20.29 6.14
CA PRO A 34 11.88 -20.16 7.43
C PRO A 34 11.65 -18.70 7.88
N ASN A 35 12.38 -17.71 7.34
CA ASN A 35 12.26 -16.31 7.76
C ASN A 35 11.59 -15.41 6.71
N PHE A 36 11.21 -15.97 5.56
CA PHE A 36 10.59 -15.23 4.48
C PHE A 36 9.07 -15.25 4.57
N ILE A 37 8.51 -14.09 4.88
CA ILE A 37 7.06 -13.87 4.98
C ILE A 37 6.48 -13.41 3.62
N GLY A 38 7.33 -12.97 2.70
CA GLY A 38 6.91 -12.28 1.47
C GLY A 38 6.34 -10.89 1.77
N ASN A 39 5.67 -10.31 0.77
CA ASN A 39 5.11 -8.97 0.91
C ASN A 39 3.75 -9.03 1.64
N ALA A 40 3.69 -8.39 2.81
CA ALA A 40 2.49 -8.30 3.62
C ALA A 40 2.45 -6.98 4.42
N ILE A 41 1.25 -6.52 4.75
CA ILE A 41 1.06 -5.47 5.77
C ILE A 41 0.68 -6.12 7.09
N LYS A 42 1.34 -5.73 8.17
CA LYS A 42 0.91 -6.10 9.53
C LYS A 42 -0.36 -5.34 9.89
N LEU A 43 -1.42 -6.07 10.16
CA LEU A 43 -2.65 -5.58 10.72
C LEU A 43 -2.42 -5.45 12.23
N GLY A 44 -2.65 -4.25 12.79
CA GLY A 44 -2.33 -3.92 14.17
C GLY A 44 -3.05 -4.79 15.22
N SER A 45 -2.85 -4.48 16.49
CA SER A 45 -3.42 -5.28 17.59
C SER A 45 -4.86 -4.95 17.97
N GLY A 46 -5.52 -4.07 17.19
CA GLY A 46 -6.87 -3.57 17.47
C GLY A 46 -7.95 -4.65 17.53
N ASP A 47 -9.09 -4.26 18.07
CA ASP A 47 -10.29 -5.10 18.17
C ASP A 47 -10.76 -5.52 16.77
N VAL A 48 -10.97 -6.83 16.60
CA VAL A 48 -11.32 -7.43 15.30
C VAL A 48 -12.70 -6.98 14.82
N ASP A 49 -13.66 -6.82 15.72
CA ASP A 49 -15.01 -6.41 15.35
C ASP A 49 -15.01 -4.94 14.91
N VAL A 50 -14.22 -4.10 15.58
CA VAL A 50 -14.01 -2.70 15.18
C VAL A 50 -13.37 -2.63 13.79
N LEU A 51 -12.26 -3.33 13.57
CA LEU A 51 -11.58 -3.34 12.26
C LEU A 51 -12.47 -3.89 11.14
N THR A 52 -13.25 -4.93 11.45
CA THR A 52 -14.22 -5.52 10.52
C THR A 52 -15.33 -4.53 10.17
N SER A 53 -15.83 -3.77 11.15
CA SER A 53 -16.85 -2.74 10.92
C SER A 53 -16.35 -1.60 10.03
N TRP A 54 -15.08 -1.21 10.17
CA TRP A 54 -14.48 -0.19 9.31
C TRP A 54 -14.31 -0.68 7.88
N LYS A 55 -13.92 -1.95 7.70
CA LYS A 55 -13.72 -2.54 6.37
C LYS A 55 -15.04 -2.77 5.63
N TYR A 56 -16.08 -3.16 6.35
CA TYR A 56 -17.40 -3.47 5.78
C TYR A 56 -18.44 -2.55 6.43
N PRO A 57 -18.46 -1.26 6.05
CA PRO A 57 -19.41 -0.30 6.63
C PRO A 57 -20.86 -0.68 6.31
N ASP A 58 -21.10 -1.28 5.13
CA ASP A 58 -22.35 -1.94 4.78
C ASP A 58 -22.23 -3.47 4.96
N ARG A 59 -23.23 -4.08 5.60
CA ARG A 59 -23.32 -5.54 5.79
C ARG A 59 -23.50 -6.31 4.48
N ALA A 60 -24.02 -5.67 3.44
CA ALA A 60 -24.15 -6.25 2.10
C ALA A 60 -22.80 -6.32 1.36
N ASN A 61 -21.76 -5.62 1.85
CA ASN A 61 -20.44 -5.66 1.22
C ASN A 61 -19.83 -7.08 1.35
N PRO A 62 -19.30 -7.64 0.25
CA PRO A 62 -18.74 -8.99 0.27
C PRO A 62 -17.51 -9.07 1.17
N ARG A 63 -17.50 -10.05 2.08
CA ARG A 63 -16.36 -10.30 2.96
C ARG A 63 -15.22 -10.97 2.19
N SER A 64 -14.17 -10.23 1.92
CA SER A 64 -13.02 -10.64 1.09
C SER A 64 -11.80 -11.11 1.89
N PHE A 65 -11.74 -10.81 3.18
CA PHE A 65 -10.66 -11.23 4.07
C PHE A 65 -11.09 -11.12 5.55
N ASP A 66 -10.53 -12.00 6.37
CA ASP A 66 -10.73 -12.10 7.81
C ASP A 66 -9.49 -11.59 8.57
N TYR A 67 -9.72 -10.74 9.59
CA TYR A 67 -8.67 -10.18 10.44
C TYR A 67 -8.13 -11.17 11.49
N THR A 68 -8.69 -12.37 11.59
CA THR A 68 -8.20 -13.44 12.49
C THR A 68 -6.85 -14.01 12.05
N GLY A 69 -6.12 -14.66 12.97
CA GLY A 69 -4.85 -15.33 12.68
C GLY A 69 -3.60 -14.49 12.96
N ASN A 70 -2.58 -14.60 12.09
CA ASN A 70 -1.26 -13.96 12.27
C ASN A 70 -1.27 -12.43 12.06
N ARG A 71 -2.43 -11.84 11.76
CA ARG A 71 -2.62 -10.42 11.48
C ARG A 71 -1.68 -9.90 10.39
N LEU A 72 -1.41 -10.71 9.35
CA LEU A 72 -0.66 -10.30 8.17
C LEU A 72 -1.56 -10.32 6.93
N LEU A 73 -1.68 -9.18 6.26
CA LEU A 73 -2.37 -9.04 4.99
C LEU A 73 -1.36 -9.26 3.85
N HIS A 74 -1.16 -10.51 3.45
CA HIS A 74 -0.30 -10.85 2.32
C HIS A 74 -0.87 -10.30 1.02
N PHE A 75 -0.01 -9.77 0.17
CA PHE A 75 -0.44 -9.23 -1.12
C PHE A 75 -0.94 -10.36 -2.02
N ALA A 76 -1.91 -10.07 -2.87
CA ALA A 76 -2.49 -10.98 -3.85
C ALA A 76 -2.45 -10.42 -5.28
N GLY A 77 -2.00 -9.17 -5.45
CA GLY A 77 -1.86 -8.53 -6.77
C GLY A 77 -1.73 -7.02 -6.67
N THR A 78 -2.07 -6.33 -7.77
CA THR A 78 -2.10 -4.87 -7.87
C THR A 78 -3.51 -4.39 -8.23
N GLY A 79 -3.92 -3.25 -7.67
CA GLY A 79 -5.16 -2.59 -8.04
C GLY A 79 -4.97 -1.84 -9.35
N SER A 80 -6.00 -1.74 -10.20
CA SER A 80 -5.88 -0.99 -11.45
C SER A 80 -5.99 0.52 -11.20
N ASP A 81 -5.31 1.33 -12.01
CA ASP A 81 -5.40 2.79 -11.89
C ASP A 81 -6.83 3.32 -12.13
N GLU A 82 -7.63 2.62 -12.94
CA GLU A 82 -9.04 2.96 -13.15
C GLU A 82 -9.87 2.69 -11.90
N GLU A 83 -9.74 1.53 -11.26
CA GLU A 83 -10.45 1.23 -10.01
C GLU A 83 -10.02 2.13 -8.84
N MET A 84 -8.76 2.57 -8.86
CA MET A 84 -8.23 3.53 -7.89
C MET A 84 -8.77 4.95 -8.10
N ARG A 85 -9.10 5.34 -9.34
CA ARG A 85 -9.75 6.63 -9.65
C ARG A 85 -11.27 6.57 -9.56
N ARG A 86 -11.84 5.41 -9.88
CA ARG A 86 -13.27 5.16 -9.99
C ARG A 86 -13.59 3.83 -9.31
N PRO A 87 -14.11 3.88 -8.09
CA PRO A 87 -14.37 2.68 -7.32
C PRO A 87 -15.38 1.78 -8.04
N PRO A 88 -15.21 0.45 -7.98
CA PRO A 88 -16.07 -0.49 -8.69
C PRO A 88 -17.50 -0.46 -8.11
N PRO A 89 -18.53 -0.60 -8.97
CA PRO A 89 -19.91 -0.67 -8.52
C PRO A 89 -20.12 -1.90 -7.61
N GLY A 90 -20.78 -1.69 -6.46
CA GLY A 90 -21.14 -2.76 -5.53
C GLY A 90 -20.39 -2.77 -4.18
N THR A 91 -19.46 -1.85 -3.94
CA THR A 91 -18.91 -1.62 -2.58
C THR A 91 -19.49 -0.31 -2.06
N LYS A 92 -20.51 -0.39 -1.21
CA LYS A 92 -21.24 0.79 -0.74
C LYS A 92 -20.59 1.35 0.52
N GLY A 93 -20.40 2.66 0.53
CA GLY A 93 -20.09 3.41 1.74
C GLY A 93 -21.32 3.65 2.59
N GLN A 94 -21.11 4.33 3.72
CA GLN A 94 -22.19 4.74 4.62
C GLN A 94 -23.17 5.72 3.94
N ASP A 95 -22.72 6.42 2.89
CA ASP A 95 -23.46 7.44 2.14
C ASP A 95 -24.00 6.92 0.79
N ASP A 96 -24.01 5.59 0.58
CA ASP A 96 -24.38 4.91 -0.68
C ASP A 96 -23.45 5.17 -1.89
N ASP A 97 -22.34 5.90 -1.67
CA ASP A 97 -21.30 6.10 -2.68
C ASP A 97 -20.41 4.85 -2.83
N ALA A 98 -20.04 4.54 -4.08
CA ALA A 98 -19.05 3.52 -4.36
C ALA A 98 -17.71 3.91 -3.75
N LEU A 99 -17.07 3.02 -2.99
CA LEU A 99 -15.76 3.29 -2.38
C LEU A 99 -14.82 2.09 -2.39
N THR A 100 -13.51 2.38 -2.38
CA THR A 100 -12.47 1.36 -2.21
C THR A 100 -11.87 1.54 -0.82
N MET A 101 -12.10 0.58 0.06
CA MET A 101 -11.46 0.55 1.39
C MET A 101 -10.00 0.14 1.28
N VAL A 102 -9.12 0.89 1.93
CA VAL A 102 -7.67 0.67 1.95
C VAL A 102 -7.10 0.64 3.34
N HIS A 103 -5.96 -0.04 3.45
CA HIS A 103 -5.20 -0.27 4.66
C HIS A 103 -3.78 0.21 4.43
N LYS A 104 -3.21 0.84 5.46
CA LYS A 104 -1.76 1.00 5.57
C LYS A 104 -1.31 0.71 6.98
N ASN A 105 -0.05 0.34 7.16
CA ASN A 105 0.59 0.36 8.46
C ASN A 105 1.77 1.32 8.40
N GLY A 106 1.57 2.52 8.96
CA GLY A 106 2.55 3.58 9.03
C GLY A 106 3.41 3.48 10.29
N ASN A 107 4.61 4.07 10.23
CA ASN A 107 5.51 4.10 11.39
C ASN A 107 4.93 4.92 12.55
N THR A 108 4.25 6.02 12.25
CA THR A 108 3.70 6.94 13.25
C THR A 108 2.21 6.65 13.50
N SER A 109 1.44 6.44 12.42
CA SER A 109 0.00 6.19 12.55
C SER A 109 -0.38 4.76 12.91
N CYS A 110 0.59 3.81 12.89
CA CYS A 110 0.30 2.38 12.94
C CYS A 110 -0.70 1.95 11.83
N LEU A 111 -1.50 0.90 12.08
CA LEU A 111 -2.55 0.45 11.15
C LEU A 111 -3.64 1.51 11.03
N THR A 112 -3.87 1.98 9.81
CA THR A 112 -4.96 2.90 9.46
C THR A 112 -5.83 2.29 8.39
N VAL A 113 -7.15 2.46 8.53
CA VAL A 113 -8.16 2.00 7.57
C VAL A 113 -8.93 3.21 7.08
N GLY A 114 -9.06 3.36 5.77
CA GLY A 114 -9.71 4.51 5.16
C GLY A 114 -10.24 4.26 3.77
N ARG A 115 -10.89 5.27 3.21
CA ARG A 115 -11.37 5.31 1.83
C ARG A 115 -10.23 5.76 0.92
N LEU A 116 -10.05 5.11 -0.23
CA LEU A 116 -9.06 5.52 -1.23
C LEU A 116 -9.52 6.78 -1.99
N ASN A 117 -10.82 6.88 -2.28
CA ASN A 117 -11.45 8.05 -2.88
C ASN A 117 -11.93 8.97 -1.76
N ASP A 118 -11.70 10.28 -1.92
CA ASP A 118 -11.96 11.34 -0.93
C ASP A 118 -11.27 11.16 0.42
N ILE A 119 -10.18 10.38 0.46
CA ILE A 119 -9.30 10.04 1.62
C ILE A 119 -9.89 10.47 2.96
N ARG A 120 -10.81 9.65 3.47
CA ARG A 120 -11.31 9.72 4.85
C ARG A 120 -10.91 8.46 5.58
N SER A 121 -10.35 8.61 6.77
CA SER A 121 -10.02 7.48 7.64
C SER A 121 -11.05 7.35 8.77
N PHE A 122 -11.25 6.11 9.24
CA PHE A 122 -12.19 5.82 10.33
C PHE A 122 -11.56 6.03 11.72
N SER A 123 -10.26 6.31 11.79
CA SER A 123 -9.49 6.43 13.04
C SER A 123 -8.80 7.79 13.20
N GLY A 124 -9.26 8.84 12.50
CA GLY A 124 -8.63 10.17 12.48
C GLY A 124 -7.85 10.44 11.20
N ALA A 125 -6.69 11.08 11.28
CA ALA A 125 -5.85 11.35 10.12
C ALA A 125 -5.48 10.05 9.38
N PHE A 126 -5.67 9.97 8.05
CA PHE A 126 -5.23 8.78 7.31
C PHE A 126 -3.71 8.62 7.38
N SER A 127 -2.94 9.72 7.35
CA SER A 127 -1.48 9.68 7.45
C SER A 127 -0.92 10.76 8.37
N ALA A 128 0.28 10.52 8.89
CA ALA A 128 1.01 11.46 9.73
C ALA A 128 2.48 11.58 9.26
N PRO A 129 3.18 12.67 9.64
CA PRO A 129 4.62 12.78 9.42
C PRO A 129 5.37 11.51 9.88
N GLY A 130 6.15 10.91 8.98
CA GLY A 130 6.87 9.65 9.22
C GLY A 130 6.19 8.40 8.63
N ASP A 131 4.98 8.50 8.09
CA ASP A 131 4.31 7.38 7.40
C ASP A 131 4.73 7.21 5.94
N SER A 132 5.51 8.14 5.40
CA SER A 132 6.02 8.08 4.04
C SER A 132 6.66 6.72 3.76
N ARG A 133 6.48 6.23 2.53
CA ARG A 133 6.93 4.91 2.03
C ARG A 133 6.10 3.72 2.52
N SER A 134 5.02 3.94 3.27
CA SER A 134 4.08 2.86 3.62
C SER A 134 3.30 2.40 2.38
N ALA A 135 3.13 1.09 2.24
CA ALA A 135 2.27 0.52 1.21
C ALA A 135 0.79 0.73 1.57
N VAL A 136 0.00 1.05 0.55
CA VAL A 136 -1.47 1.15 0.65
C VAL A 136 -2.08 -0.03 -0.10
N VAL A 137 -2.95 -0.79 0.57
CA VAL A 137 -3.51 -2.06 0.07
C VAL A 137 -5.01 -2.08 0.23
N ASP A 138 -5.74 -2.47 -0.82
CA ASP A 138 -7.19 -2.54 -0.80
C ASP A 138 -7.73 -3.75 -0.02
N GLY A 139 -9.05 -3.75 0.21
CA GLY A 139 -9.75 -4.87 0.85
C GLY A 139 -9.60 -6.22 0.14
N LYS A 140 -9.24 -6.25 -1.16
CA LYS A 140 -8.99 -7.45 -1.97
C LYS A 140 -7.53 -7.90 -1.92
N ARG A 141 -6.71 -7.34 -1.02
CA ARG A 141 -5.28 -7.64 -0.83
C ARG A 141 -4.40 -7.20 -2.00
N ARG A 142 -4.85 -6.23 -2.79
CA ARG A 142 -4.08 -5.71 -3.93
C ARG A 142 -3.38 -4.42 -3.53
N VAL A 143 -2.12 -4.29 -3.90
CA VAL A 143 -1.36 -3.05 -3.69
C VAL A 143 -1.95 -1.96 -4.57
N CYS A 144 -2.32 -0.83 -3.98
CA CYS A 144 -2.76 0.36 -4.70
C CYS A 144 -1.58 1.25 -5.03
N GLY A 145 -0.67 1.41 -4.07
CA GLY A 145 0.50 2.26 -4.25
C GLY A 145 1.31 2.44 -2.99
N ILE A 146 2.19 3.43 -3.03
CA ILE A 146 3.06 3.81 -1.92
C ILE A 146 2.74 5.25 -1.53
N LEU A 147 2.61 5.49 -0.23
CA LEU A 147 2.43 6.82 0.32
C LEU A 147 3.70 7.64 0.13
N THR A 148 3.61 8.77 -0.58
CA THR A 148 4.76 9.64 -0.86
C THR A 148 4.74 10.92 -0.05
N GLY A 149 3.56 11.40 0.31
CA GLY A 149 3.39 12.55 1.19
C GLY A 149 1.96 12.67 1.67
N GLY A 150 1.74 13.64 2.54
CA GLY A 150 0.43 14.08 2.99
C GLY A 150 0.55 15.49 3.53
N ASP A 151 -0.58 16.18 3.59
CA ASP A 151 -0.67 17.47 4.27
C ASP A 151 -1.26 17.27 5.68
N GLU A 152 -1.07 18.25 6.56
CA GLU A 152 -1.60 18.17 7.92
C GLU A 152 -3.13 18.00 7.91
N ALA A 153 -3.59 17.04 8.72
CA ALA A 153 -4.99 16.73 8.89
C ALA A 153 -5.75 17.95 9.44
N THR A 154 -6.82 18.34 8.77
CA THR A 154 -7.83 19.25 9.33
C THR A 154 -9.04 18.44 9.79
N ASP A 155 -9.92 19.05 10.61
CA ASP A 155 -11.18 18.41 11.06
C ASP A 155 -12.12 17.99 9.91
N VAL A 156 -11.82 18.40 8.66
CA VAL A 156 -12.70 18.25 7.49
C VAL A 156 -12.03 17.54 6.31
N SER A 157 -10.70 17.50 6.22
CA SER A 157 -10.00 16.83 5.13
C SER A 157 -8.57 16.41 5.49
N ASP A 158 -8.23 15.18 5.11
CA ASP A 158 -6.86 14.68 4.99
C ASP A 158 -6.48 14.58 3.52
N ILE A 159 -5.38 15.21 3.12
CA ILE A 159 -4.79 14.96 1.80
C ILE A 159 -3.64 13.98 1.97
N THR A 160 -3.79 12.77 1.43
CA THR A 160 -2.68 11.81 1.34
C THR A 160 -2.36 11.53 -0.12
N VAL A 161 -1.10 11.66 -0.50
CA VAL A 161 -0.64 11.38 -1.86
C VAL A 161 -0.11 9.96 -1.93
N VAL A 162 -0.71 9.17 -2.82
CA VAL A 162 -0.32 7.79 -3.08
C VAL A 162 0.17 7.67 -4.52
N THR A 163 1.42 7.27 -4.70
CA THR A 163 1.95 6.94 -6.03
C THR A 163 1.51 5.54 -6.41
N SER A 164 0.79 5.42 -7.53
CA SER A 164 0.28 4.14 -8.05
C SER A 164 1.38 3.09 -8.16
N ILE A 165 1.07 1.86 -7.74
CA ILE A 165 1.95 0.71 -7.94
C ILE A 165 2.17 0.41 -9.43
N ASN A 166 1.17 0.63 -10.28
CA ASN A 166 1.28 0.36 -11.71
C ASN A 166 2.26 1.34 -12.36
N PHE A 167 2.23 2.61 -11.93
CA PHE A 167 3.23 3.59 -12.33
C PHE A 167 4.64 3.16 -11.91
N ILE A 168 4.82 2.74 -10.65
CA ILE A 168 6.12 2.28 -10.13
C ILE A 168 6.63 1.06 -10.91
N LEU A 169 5.78 0.06 -11.14
CA LEU A 169 6.11 -1.16 -11.87
C LEU A 169 6.49 -0.87 -13.32
N LYS A 170 5.72 0.00 -14.00
CA LYS A 170 6.04 0.46 -15.35
C LYS A 170 7.41 1.12 -15.40
N ARG A 171 7.67 2.08 -14.50
CA ARG A 171 8.97 2.74 -14.38
C ARG A 171 10.09 1.74 -14.08
N LEU A 172 9.86 0.70 -13.27
CA LEU A 172 10.91 -0.30 -12.99
C LEU A 172 11.22 -1.10 -14.26
N GLY A 173 10.19 -1.48 -15.00
CA GLY A 173 10.32 -2.18 -16.28
C GLY A 173 11.06 -1.38 -17.35
N GLU A 174 10.82 -0.07 -17.45
CA GLU A 174 11.57 0.84 -18.34
C GLU A 174 13.09 0.84 -18.07
N HIS A 175 13.48 0.56 -16.83
CA HIS A 175 14.89 0.41 -16.42
C HIS A 175 15.37 -1.05 -16.42
N GLY A 176 14.62 -1.97 -17.04
CA GLY A 176 14.98 -3.39 -17.14
C GLY A 176 14.77 -4.20 -15.86
N ILE A 177 14.07 -3.66 -14.86
CA ILE A 177 13.81 -4.33 -13.59
C ILE A 177 12.43 -4.99 -13.63
N LYS A 178 12.41 -6.34 -13.67
CA LYS A 178 11.17 -7.12 -13.54
C LYS A 178 10.83 -7.34 -12.07
N ALA A 179 10.15 -6.36 -11.47
CA ALA A 179 9.73 -6.45 -10.08
C ALA A 179 8.67 -7.55 -9.87
N ASN A 180 8.86 -8.35 -8.82
CA ASN A 180 7.88 -9.35 -8.39
C ASN A 180 7.19 -8.87 -7.10
N ILE A 181 5.91 -8.50 -7.20
CA ILE A 181 5.08 -8.08 -6.05
C ILE A 181 4.64 -9.28 -5.21
N LEU A 182 4.64 -10.48 -5.78
CA LEU A 182 4.28 -11.74 -5.11
C LEU A 182 5.50 -12.66 -5.10
N PRO A 183 6.59 -12.27 -4.40
CA PRO A 183 7.80 -13.05 -4.37
C PRO A 183 7.53 -14.40 -3.70
N THR A 184 7.88 -15.46 -4.39
CA THR A 184 7.96 -16.81 -3.85
C THR A 184 9.43 -17.18 -3.72
N LEU A 185 9.78 -17.90 -2.66
CA LEU A 185 11.02 -18.67 -2.64
C LEU A 185 10.80 -19.94 -3.47
N ALA A 186 10.51 -19.78 -4.77
CA ALA A 186 10.65 -20.91 -5.66
C ALA A 186 12.16 -21.13 -5.86
N ASN A 187 12.64 -22.32 -5.53
CA ASN A 187 14.03 -22.72 -5.73
C ASN A 187 14.49 -22.40 -7.17
N PRO A 188 15.71 -21.88 -7.34
CA PRO A 188 16.27 -21.50 -8.64
C PRO A 188 16.42 -22.70 -9.60
#